data_AF-A0A8T6F859-F1
#
_entry.id   AF-A0A8T6F859-F1
#
_cell.length_a   1.000
_cell.length_b   1.000
_cell.length_c   1.000
_cell.angle_alpha   90.00
_cell.angle_beta   90.00
_cell.angle_gamma   90.00
#
_symmetry.space_group_name_H-M   'P 1'
#
loop_
_entity.id
_entity.type
_entity.pdbx_description
1 polymer ?
#
loop_
_entity_poly.entity_id
_entity_poly.type
_entity_poly.pdbx_seq_one_letter_code
_entity_poly.pdbx_strand_id
1 'polypeptide(L)'
;MDVYRAATVFAELQDSLEPTCPIPMNKQKGDKKAPAYFTGIVNMLVEAHGAGIKCDYDPQRLITASQAGDLVFTSARRLDGAFGGDKNPIAVWEVKEQYYTTTFGSRVAAGVYETLLDGMEFAALRDSHGIQIKHYFMLDAYDTWWGKGRSYLCRIVDMLHMGYVDEALFGYEVVERLPQIVQGWVNCDRVQ
;
A
#
# COMPACT_ATOMS: atom_id res chain seq x y z
N MET A 1 13.88 2.69 5.24
CA MET A 1 15.04 3.23 4.48
C MET A 1 15.08 4.75 4.62
N ASP A 2 16.24 5.36 4.34
CA ASP A 2 16.32 6.78 4.02
C ASP A 2 16.18 7.00 2.51
N VAL A 3 16.20 8.25 2.08
CA VAL A 3 16.01 8.62 0.67
C VAL A 3 17.11 8.08 -0.26
N TYR A 4 18.35 8.00 0.22
CA TYR A 4 19.48 7.57 -0.60
C TYR A 4 19.43 6.06 -0.84
N ARG A 5 19.15 5.30 0.22
CA ARG A 5 18.95 3.85 0.10
C ARG A 5 17.72 3.54 -0.75
N ALA A 6 16.61 4.26 -0.57
CA ALA A 6 15.43 4.08 -1.40
C ALA A 6 15.69 4.37 -2.89
N ALA A 7 16.42 5.45 -3.20
CA ALA A 7 16.80 5.76 -4.58
C ALA A 7 17.69 4.67 -5.20
N THR A 8 18.63 4.13 -4.41
CA THR A 8 19.53 3.04 -4.86
C THR A 8 18.74 1.77 -5.18
N VAL A 9 17.91 1.31 -4.24
CA VAL A 9 17.07 0.12 -4.41
C VAL A 9 16.08 0.30 -5.56
N PHE A 10 15.50 1.49 -5.69
CA PHE A 10 14.63 1.81 -6.82
C PHE A 10 15.35 1.64 -8.15
N ALA A 11 16.56 2.17 -8.29
CA ALA A 11 17.34 2.05 -9.53
C ALA A 11 17.72 0.59 -9.84
N GLU A 12 18.14 -0.18 -8.82
CA GLU A 12 18.48 -1.60 -8.96
C GLU A 12 17.26 -2.44 -9.42
N LEU A 13 16.10 -2.20 -8.83
CA LEU A 13 14.86 -2.89 -9.22
C LEU A 13 14.38 -2.46 -10.60
N GLN A 14 14.51 -1.18 -10.96
CA GLN A 14 14.14 -0.69 -12.27
C GLN A 14 14.99 -1.30 -13.38
N ASP A 15 16.30 -1.44 -13.15
CA ASP A 15 17.24 -2.07 -14.09
C ASP A 15 17.00 -3.57 -14.21
N SER A 16 16.76 -4.26 -13.09
CA SER A 16 16.63 -5.73 -13.08
C SER A 16 15.26 -6.26 -13.50
N LEU A 17 14.17 -5.51 -13.27
CA LEU A 17 12.80 -5.96 -13.52
C LEU A 17 12.21 -5.42 -14.84
N GLU A 18 12.82 -4.40 -15.45
CA GLU A 18 12.33 -3.73 -16.66
C GLU A 18 10.81 -3.44 -16.61
N PRO A 19 10.33 -2.74 -15.57
CA PRO A 19 8.91 -2.64 -15.26
C PRO A 19 8.13 -1.86 -16.32
N THR A 20 6.86 -2.24 -16.50
CA THR A 20 5.90 -1.49 -17.33
C THR A 20 4.84 -0.76 -16.49
N CYS A 21 4.84 -0.99 -15.17
CA CYS A 21 3.96 -0.32 -14.23
C CYS A 21 4.26 1.18 -14.14
N PRO A 22 3.28 2.00 -13.71
CA PRO A 22 3.49 3.43 -13.57
C PRO A 22 4.48 3.73 -12.44
N ILE A 23 5.39 4.67 -12.71
CA ILE A 23 6.34 5.20 -11.72
C ILE A 23 5.99 6.67 -11.50
N PRO A 24 5.20 6.99 -10.46
CA PRO A 24 4.78 8.36 -10.22
C PRO A 24 5.94 9.23 -9.72
N MET A 25 5.85 10.53 -9.98
CA MET A 25 6.75 11.51 -9.37
C MET A 25 6.28 11.87 -7.97
N ASN A 26 7.21 12.18 -7.08
CA ASN A 26 6.88 12.72 -5.77
C ASN A 26 6.23 14.12 -5.91
N LYS A 27 5.55 14.56 -4.84
CA LYS A 27 4.84 15.86 -4.81
C LYS A 27 5.78 17.06 -4.57
N GLN A 28 7.10 16.85 -4.56
CA GLN A 28 8.08 17.91 -4.28
C GLN A 28 8.40 18.73 -5.53
N LYS A 29 9.07 19.86 -5.35
CA LYS A 29 9.49 20.78 -6.42
C LYS A 29 11.00 21.04 -6.35
N GLY A 30 11.56 21.57 -7.43
CA GLY A 30 12.98 21.91 -7.54
C GLY A 30 13.87 20.69 -7.35
N ASP A 31 14.96 20.84 -6.61
CA ASP A 31 15.99 19.80 -6.42
C ASP A 31 15.50 18.56 -5.65
N LYS A 32 14.33 18.66 -4.99
CA LYS A 32 13.69 17.54 -4.29
C LYS A 32 12.71 16.77 -5.18
N LYS A 33 12.43 17.26 -6.39
CA LYS A 33 11.57 16.58 -7.35
C LYS A 33 12.29 15.34 -7.85
N ALA A 34 11.72 14.17 -7.56
CA ALA A 34 12.26 12.87 -7.91
C ALA A 34 11.10 11.90 -8.15
N PRO A 35 11.35 10.70 -8.72
CA PRO A 35 10.40 9.60 -8.61
C PRO A 35 9.98 9.40 -7.14
N ALA A 36 8.72 9.00 -6.92
CA ALA A 36 8.29 8.50 -5.62
C ALA A 36 8.91 7.11 -5.45
N TYR A 37 10.17 7.06 -5.00
CA TYR A 37 10.99 5.85 -5.01
C TYR A 37 10.30 4.66 -4.36
N PHE A 38 9.68 4.87 -3.20
CA PHE A 38 9.03 3.79 -2.46
C PHE A 38 7.77 3.30 -3.15
N THR A 39 6.92 4.21 -3.65
CA THR A 39 5.76 3.84 -4.47
C THR A 39 6.20 3.09 -5.73
N GLY A 40 7.27 3.54 -6.39
CA GLY A 40 7.86 2.85 -7.53
C GLY A 40 8.33 1.44 -7.19
N ILE A 41 9.05 1.27 -6.07
CA ILE A 41 9.49 -0.05 -5.57
C ILE A 41 8.29 -0.97 -5.36
N VAL A 42 7.23 -0.50 -4.68
CA VAL A 42 6.00 -1.26 -4.46
C VAL A 42 5.39 -1.69 -5.79
N ASN A 43 5.22 -0.76 -6.73
CA ASN A 43 4.61 -1.04 -8.03
C ASN A 43 5.41 -2.08 -8.82
N MET A 44 6.74 -1.94 -8.88
CA MET A 44 7.62 -2.88 -9.58
C MET A 44 7.55 -4.29 -9.00
N LEU A 45 7.54 -4.42 -7.67
CA LEU A 45 7.46 -5.73 -7.01
C LEU A 45 6.08 -6.38 -7.19
N VAL A 46 5.00 -5.59 -7.11
CA VAL A 46 3.65 -6.09 -7.39
C VAL A 46 3.53 -6.55 -8.84
N GLU A 47 4.07 -5.79 -9.80
CA GLU A 47 4.07 -6.18 -11.22
C GLU A 47 4.84 -7.48 -11.47
N ALA A 48 6.09 -7.53 -11.01
CA ALA A 48 6.98 -8.67 -11.25
C ALA A 48 6.45 -9.99 -10.65
N HIS A 49 5.71 -9.91 -9.55
CA HIS A 49 5.17 -11.08 -8.86
C HIS A 49 3.67 -11.31 -9.08
N GLY A 50 2.98 -10.40 -9.76
CA GLY A 50 1.52 -10.43 -9.97
C GLY A 50 1.05 -11.43 -11.03
N ALA A 51 1.96 -12.13 -11.71
CA ALA A 51 1.66 -13.15 -12.71
C ALA A 51 0.69 -12.70 -13.83
N GLY A 52 0.73 -11.40 -14.18
CA GLY A 52 -0.14 -10.81 -15.21
C GLY A 52 -1.59 -10.58 -14.79
N ILE A 53 -1.95 -10.82 -13.52
CA ILE A 53 -3.27 -10.48 -12.99
C ILE A 53 -3.45 -8.96 -13.04
N LYS A 54 -4.68 -8.51 -13.31
CA LYS A 54 -5.02 -7.09 -13.37
C LYS A 54 -4.62 -6.41 -12.05
N CYS A 55 -3.88 -5.32 -12.16
CA CYS A 55 -3.48 -4.50 -11.03
C CYS A 55 -3.72 -3.03 -11.38
N ASP A 56 -4.35 -2.30 -10.45
CA ASP A 56 -4.54 -0.87 -10.55
C ASP A 56 -3.63 -0.17 -9.53
N TYR A 57 -2.59 0.51 -10.03
CA TYR A 57 -1.55 1.15 -9.21
C TYR A 57 -1.88 2.60 -8.83
N ASP A 58 -3.01 3.12 -9.29
CA ASP A 58 -3.61 4.38 -8.86
C ASP A 58 -5.09 4.34 -9.31
N PRO A 59 -5.98 3.71 -8.52
CA PRO A 59 -7.36 3.47 -8.94
C PRO A 59 -8.12 4.72 -9.35
N GLN A 60 -7.75 5.88 -8.80
CA GLN A 60 -8.46 7.16 -8.96
C GLN A 60 -10.00 7.03 -8.79
N ARG A 61 -10.45 6.00 -8.07
CA ARG A 61 -11.84 5.62 -7.84
C ARG A 61 -11.95 5.01 -6.45
N LEU A 62 -13.16 4.99 -5.93
CA LEU A 62 -13.44 4.29 -4.67
C LEU A 62 -13.46 2.80 -4.95
N ILE A 63 -12.95 2.02 -4.00
CA ILE A 63 -13.02 0.57 -4.06
C ILE A 63 -14.46 0.17 -3.80
N THR A 64 -14.96 -0.75 -4.60
CA THR A 64 -16.33 -1.24 -4.49
C THR A 64 -16.34 -2.75 -4.34
N ALA A 65 -17.33 -3.25 -3.61
CA ALA A 65 -17.62 -4.68 -3.59
C ALA A 65 -19.08 -4.93 -3.94
N SER A 66 -19.31 -5.98 -4.70
CA SER A 66 -20.65 -6.39 -5.14
C SER A 66 -20.84 -7.88 -4.93
N GLN A 67 -22.02 -8.26 -4.45
CA GLN A 67 -22.42 -9.65 -4.21
C GLN A 67 -23.79 -9.88 -4.84
N ALA A 68 -23.94 -10.97 -5.60
CA ALA A 68 -25.18 -11.30 -6.31
C ALA A 68 -25.75 -10.18 -7.21
N GLY A 69 -24.88 -9.30 -7.73
CA GLY A 69 -25.27 -8.18 -8.59
C GLY A 69 -25.56 -6.87 -7.85
N ASP A 70 -25.65 -6.89 -6.53
CA ASP A 70 -25.89 -5.70 -5.72
C ASP A 70 -24.58 -5.08 -5.22
N LEU A 71 -24.50 -3.74 -5.21
CA LEU A 71 -23.41 -3.00 -4.59
C LEU A 71 -23.58 -3.03 -3.07
N VAL A 72 -22.68 -3.73 -2.37
CA VAL A 72 -22.74 -3.91 -0.91
C VAL A 72 -21.70 -3.07 -0.17
N PHE A 73 -20.74 -2.50 -0.91
CA PHE A 73 -19.66 -1.71 -0.33
C PHE A 73 -19.14 -0.64 -1.28
N THR A 74 -18.77 0.51 -0.72
CA THR A 74 -17.96 1.52 -1.37
C THR A 74 -17.07 2.15 -0.30
N SER A 75 -15.74 2.18 -0.53
CA SER A 75 -14.80 2.77 0.42
C SER A 75 -15.06 4.28 0.60
N ALA A 76 -14.84 4.82 1.79
CA ALA A 76 -15.00 6.25 2.03
C ALA A 76 -14.01 7.11 1.24
N ARG A 77 -12.88 6.54 0.85
CA ARG A 77 -11.80 7.24 0.13
C ARG A 77 -11.12 6.36 -0.92
N ARG A 78 -10.29 7.00 -1.72
CA ARG A 78 -9.38 6.35 -2.66
C ARG A 78 -8.22 5.71 -1.89
N LEU A 79 -7.74 4.58 -2.40
CA LEU A 79 -6.54 3.89 -1.94
C LEU A 79 -5.41 4.06 -2.96
N ASP A 80 -4.17 3.82 -2.53
CA ASP A 80 -2.99 3.98 -3.38
C ASP A 80 -2.81 2.85 -4.40
N GLY A 81 -3.43 1.68 -4.19
CA GLY A 81 -3.46 0.61 -5.19
C GLY A 81 -4.41 -0.53 -4.86
N ALA A 82 -4.75 -1.31 -5.89
CA ALA A 82 -5.69 -2.42 -5.83
C ALA A 82 -5.33 -3.57 -6.80
N PHE A 83 -5.03 -4.74 -6.24
CA PHE A 83 -4.77 -5.98 -6.98
C PHE A 83 -6.08 -6.70 -7.26
N GLY A 84 -6.30 -7.11 -8.52
CA GLY A 84 -7.60 -7.56 -9.04
C GLY A 84 -8.44 -6.43 -9.64
N GLY A 85 -8.06 -5.16 -9.43
CA GLY A 85 -8.77 -3.97 -9.89
C GLY A 85 -9.63 -3.29 -8.82
N ASP A 86 -10.43 -2.29 -9.19
CA ASP A 86 -11.20 -1.43 -8.28
C ASP A 86 -12.55 -2.01 -7.80
N LYS A 87 -12.99 -3.12 -8.41
CA LYS A 87 -14.25 -3.81 -8.11
C LYS A 87 -13.95 -5.21 -7.63
N ASN A 88 -14.37 -5.54 -6.40
CA ASN A 88 -14.03 -6.80 -5.73
C ASN A 88 -12.51 -7.12 -5.76
N PRO A 89 -11.62 -6.21 -5.32
CA PRO A 89 -10.19 -6.50 -5.29
C PRO A 89 -9.86 -7.68 -4.36
N ILE A 90 -8.77 -8.37 -4.68
CA ILE A 90 -8.15 -9.35 -3.78
C ILE A 90 -7.41 -8.62 -2.66
N ALA A 91 -6.67 -7.58 -3.02
CA ALA A 91 -5.85 -6.81 -2.10
C ALA A 91 -5.85 -5.33 -2.45
N VAL A 92 -5.70 -4.48 -1.44
CA VAL A 92 -5.51 -3.03 -1.56
C VAL A 92 -4.41 -2.58 -0.62
N TRP A 93 -3.77 -1.45 -0.93
CA TRP A 93 -2.70 -0.92 -0.08
C TRP A 93 -2.64 0.58 -0.03
N GLU A 94 -1.95 1.04 1.02
CA GLU A 94 -1.59 2.42 1.28
C GLU A 94 -0.06 2.55 1.33
N VAL A 95 0.47 3.59 0.70
CA VAL A 95 1.90 3.90 0.68
C VAL A 95 2.12 5.26 1.35
N LYS A 96 2.93 5.29 2.40
CA LYS A 96 3.37 6.57 3.00
C LYS A 96 4.88 6.73 2.87
N GLU A 97 5.25 7.56 1.91
CA GLU A 97 6.62 8.01 1.66
C GLU A 97 6.82 9.44 2.21
N GLN A 98 7.75 9.64 3.15
CA GLN A 98 7.93 10.93 3.85
C GLN A 98 9.41 11.37 3.97
N TYR A 99 10.21 11.23 2.92
CA TYR A 99 11.66 11.51 2.98
C TYR A 99 12.04 12.97 3.25
N TYR A 100 11.25 13.92 2.74
CA TYR A 100 11.61 15.34 2.77
C TYR A 100 10.82 16.14 3.81
N THR A 101 10.08 15.44 4.67
CA THR A 101 9.27 16.06 5.72
C THR A 101 10.17 16.58 6.83
N THR A 102 10.12 17.89 7.08
CA THR A 102 10.88 18.55 8.16
C THR A 102 10.09 18.67 9.45
N THR A 103 8.76 18.52 9.39
CA THR A 103 7.86 18.61 10.55
C THR A 103 7.15 17.30 10.81
N PHE A 104 7.28 16.78 12.03
CA PHE A 104 6.47 15.67 12.48
C PHE A 104 5.11 16.19 12.94
N GLY A 105 4.00 15.58 12.50
CA GLY A 105 2.67 16.08 12.85
C GLY A 105 1.54 15.51 12.00
N SER A 106 0.57 16.37 11.68
CA SER A 106 -0.76 16.00 11.16
C SER A 106 -0.76 15.07 9.95
N ARG A 107 0.25 15.13 9.07
CA ARG A 107 0.34 14.24 7.90
C ARG A 107 0.65 12.79 8.24
N VAL A 108 1.50 12.56 9.24
CA VAL A 108 1.81 11.20 9.72
C VAL A 108 0.60 10.63 10.43
N ALA A 109 -0.04 11.45 11.26
CA ALA A 109 -1.30 11.11 11.92
C ALA A 109 -2.38 10.74 10.89
N ALA A 110 -2.57 11.58 9.87
CA ALA A 110 -3.54 11.36 8.81
C ALA A 110 -3.32 9.99 8.16
N GLY A 111 -2.09 9.67 7.74
CA GLY A 111 -1.81 8.36 7.13
C GLY A 111 -2.17 7.17 8.02
N VAL A 112 -2.00 7.27 9.34
CA VAL A 112 -2.36 6.20 10.28
C VAL A 112 -3.87 6.10 10.48
N TYR A 113 -4.55 7.22 10.71
CA TYR A 113 -5.98 7.23 10.98
C TYR A 113 -6.83 6.99 9.74
N GLU A 114 -6.36 7.40 8.56
CA GLU A 114 -6.94 7.04 7.27
C GLU A 114 -6.87 5.52 7.08
N THR A 115 -5.70 4.91 7.29
CA THR A 115 -5.54 3.44 7.21
C THR A 115 -6.42 2.72 8.25
N LEU A 116 -6.54 3.26 9.46
CA LEU A 116 -7.42 2.72 10.48
C LEU A 116 -8.89 2.71 10.03
N LEU A 117 -9.35 3.81 9.42
CA LEU A 117 -10.70 3.91 8.88
C LEU A 117 -10.96 2.85 7.82
N ASP A 118 -10.08 2.73 6.81
CA ASP A 118 -10.29 1.74 5.74
C ASP A 118 -10.28 0.32 6.30
N GLY A 119 -9.39 0.04 7.26
CA GLY A 119 -9.35 -1.26 7.92
C GLY A 119 -10.64 -1.60 8.68
N MET A 120 -11.27 -0.61 9.32
CA MET A 120 -12.59 -0.78 9.94
C MET A 120 -13.68 -1.02 8.90
N GLU A 121 -13.63 -0.33 7.75
CA GLU A 121 -14.56 -0.52 6.64
C GLU A 121 -14.46 -1.94 6.05
N PHE A 122 -13.25 -2.42 5.79
CA PHE A 122 -13.02 -3.78 5.28
C PHE A 122 -13.36 -4.87 6.31
N ALA A 123 -13.12 -4.62 7.60
CA ALA A 123 -13.57 -5.51 8.66
C ALA A 123 -15.10 -5.59 8.70
N ALA A 124 -15.80 -4.45 8.62
CA ALA A 124 -17.25 -4.43 8.58
C ALA A 124 -17.80 -5.17 7.34
N LEU A 125 -17.17 -5.00 6.17
CA LEU A 125 -17.53 -5.72 4.95
C LEU A 125 -17.38 -7.24 5.11
N ARG A 126 -16.25 -7.68 5.67
CA ARG A 126 -16.00 -9.09 5.97
C ARG A 126 -17.04 -9.65 6.93
N ASP A 127 -17.32 -8.94 8.01
CA ASP A 127 -18.20 -9.43 9.07
C ASP A 127 -19.68 -9.45 8.64
N SER A 128 -20.10 -8.54 7.77
CA SER A 128 -21.49 -8.43 7.31
C SER A 128 -21.81 -9.21 6.03
N HIS A 129 -20.86 -9.33 5.10
CA HIS A 129 -21.09 -9.95 3.78
C HIS A 129 -20.16 -11.13 3.47
N GLY A 130 -19.21 -11.45 4.36
CA GLY A 130 -18.24 -12.53 4.14
C GLY A 130 -17.22 -12.23 3.03
N ILE A 131 -17.16 -10.99 2.54
CA ILE A 131 -16.23 -10.58 1.49
C ILE A 131 -14.93 -10.13 2.12
N GLN A 132 -13.84 -10.81 1.79
CA GLN A 132 -12.51 -10.47 2.27
C GLN A 132 -11.72 -9.71 1.20
N ILE A 133 -11.35 -8.48 1.52
CA ILE A 133 -10.36 -7.70 0.78
C ILE A 133 -9.14 -7.57 1.69
N LYS A 134 -7.96 -7.99 1.20
CA LYS A 134 -6.72 -7.89 1.95
C LYS A 134 -6.22 -6.45 2.00
N HIS A 135 -5.81 -5.96 3.17
CA HIS A 135 -5.43 -4.57 3.36
C HIS A 135 -3.99 -4.45 3.87
N TYR A 136 -3.14 -3.75 3.13
CA TYR A 136 -1.71 -3.62 3.43
C TYR A 136 -1.28 -2.18 3.67
N PHE A 137 -0.38 -1.98 4.63
CA PHE A 137 0.16 -0.67 4.94
C PHE A 137 1.67 -0.61 4.74
N MET A 138 2.13 0.14 3.74
CA MET A 138 3.54 0.20 3.36
C MET A 138 4.12 1.57 3.73
N LEU A 139 5.18 1.57 4.51
CA LEU A 139 5.71 2.77 5.16
C LEU A 139 7.19 2.94 4.90
N ASP A 140 7.63 4.14 4.51
CA ASP A 140 9.06 4.45 4.43
C ASP A 140 9.40 5.88 4.86
N ALA A 141 10.70 6.16 4.98
CA ALA A 141 11.34 7.26 5.72
C ALA A 141 11.55 6.94 7.20
N TYR A 142 12.63 6.22 7.48
CA TYR A 142 13.00 5.71 8.81
C TYR A 142 12.97 6.78 9.91
N ASP A 143 13.57 7.96 9.68
CA ASP A 143 13.57 9.04 10.68
C ASP A 143 12.16 9.52 11.04
N THR A 144 11.26 9.57 10.05
CA THR A 144 9.86 9.98 10.26
C THR A 144 9.12 8.95 11.12
N TRP A 145 9.13 7.68 10.72
CA TRP A 145 8.31 6.65 11.38
C TRP A 145 8.94 6.09 12.65
N TRP A 146 10.25 5.87 12.65
CA TRP A 146 10.97 5.28 13.77
C TRP A 146 11.54 6.30 14.74
N GLY A 147 12.20 7.34 14.21
CA GLY A 147 12.83 8.38 15.03
C GLY A 147 11.79 9.27 15.74
N LYS A 148 10.84 9.82 14.97
CA LYS A 148 9.85 10.79 15.46
C LYS A 148 8.49 10.17 15.76
N GLY A 149 8.14 9.07 15.09
CA GLY A 149 6.78 8.51 15.07
C GLY A 149 6.47 7.34 16.00
N ARG A 150 7.24 7.16 17.07
CA ARG A 150 7.10 6.00 17.96
C ARG A 150 5.69 5.76 18.49
N SER A 151 4.94 6.81 18.83
CA SER A 151 3.54 6.67 19.31
C SER A 151 2.60 6.11 18.23
N TYR A 152 2.85 6.43 16.95
CA TYR A 152 2.07 5.94 15.83
C TYR A 152 2.41 4.51 15.45
N LEU A 153 3.65 4.05 15.71
CA LEU A 153 4.01 2.64 15.59
C LEU A 153 3.11 1.77 16.48
N CYS A 154 2.82 2.19 17.72
CA CYS A 154 1.91 1.46 18.60
C CYS A 154 0.51 1.33 17.99
N ARG A 155 0.00 2.39 17.34
CA ARG A 155 -1.30 2.33 16.66
C ARG A 155 -1.30 1.39 15.45
N ILE A 156 -0.19 1.31 14.72
CA ILE A 156 -0.03 0.33 13.62
C ILE A 156 -0.03 -1.09 14.17
N VAL A 157 0.66 -1.32 15.28
CA VAL A 157 0.62 -2.61 15.99
C VAL A 157 -0.79 -2.94 16.46
N ASP A 158 -1.55 -1.97 16.98
CA ASP A 158 -2.95 -2.19 17.36
C ASP A 158 -3.81 -2.58 16.13
N MET A 159 -3.62 -1.91 14.98
CA MET A 159 -4.33 -2.25 13.74
C MET A 159 -4.06 -3.68 13.26
N LEU A 160 -2.82 -4.15 13.38
CA LEU A 160 -2.45 -5.53 13.08
C LEU A 160 -3.17 -6.51 14.01
N HIS A 161 -3.17 -6.25 15.32
CA HIS A 161 -3.85 -7.11 16.29
C HIS A 161 -5.37 -7.13 16.12
N MET A 162 -5.97 -6.01 15.71
CA MET A 162 -7.41 -5.92 15.43
C MET A 162 -7.81 -6.53 14.09
N GLY A 163 -6.84 -6.91 13.24
CA GLY A 163 -7.10 -7.43 11.90
C GLY A 163 -7.68 -6.37 10.95
N TYR A 164 -7.31 -5.10 11.15
CA TYR A 164 -7.66 -3.97 10.27
C TYR A 164 -6.65 -3.78 9.15
N VAL A 165 -5.43 -4.28 9.35
CA VAL A 165 -4.39 -4.40 8.33
C VAL A 165 -3.89 -5.84 8.40
N ASP A 166 -3.75 -6.50 7.25
CA ASP A 166 -3.22 -7.87 7.17
C ASP A 166 -1.70 -7.89 7.41
N GLU A 167 -0.95 -6.98 6.77
CA GLU A 167 0.48 -6.76 7.07
C GLU A 167 0.87 -5.28 6.92
N ALA A 168 1.80 -4.83 7.76
CA ALA A 168 2.43 -3.52 7.67
C ALA A 168 3.93 -3.69 7.39
N LEU A 169 4.43 -3.09 6.31
CA LEU A 169 5.79 -3.29 5.82
C LEU A 169 6.60 -2.00 5.92
N PHE A 170 7.78 -2.06 6.55
CA PHE A 170 8.62 -0.89 6.80
C PHE A 170 9.88 -0.87 5.94
N GLY A 171 9.97 0.10 5.04
CA GLY A 171 11.16 0.37 4.25
C GLY A 171 11.62 -0.85 3.46
N TYR A 172 12.78 -1.42 3.81
CA TYR A 172 13.38 -2.51 3.03
C TYR A 172 12.62 -3.84 3.19
N GLU A 173 11.81 -3.99 4.23
CA GLU A 173 10.92 -5.16 4.39
C GLU A 173 10.00 -5.33 3.18
N VAL A 174 9.62 -4.24 2.50
CA VAL A 174 8.84 -4.32 1.25
C VAL A 174 9.58 -5.16 0.20
N VAL A 175 10.89 -4.99 0.06
CA VAL A 175 11.69 -5.73 -0.93
C VAL A 175 11.75 -7.22 -0.57
N GLU A 176 11.84 -7.55 0.71
CA GLU A 176 12.01 -8.92 1.19
C GLU A 176 10.69 -9.70 1.27
N ARG A 177 9.60 -9.02 1.63
CA ARG A 177 8.33 -9.62 2.03
C ARG A 177 7.23 -9.50 0.96
N LEU A 178 7.14 -8.35 0.28
CA LEU A 178 6.07 -8.10 -0.69
C LEU A 178 6.01 -9.14 -1.83
N PRO A 179 7.14 -9.65 -2.39
CA PRO A 179 7.10 -10.71 -3.39
C PRO A 179 6.27 -11.93 -2.97
N GLN A 180 6.45 -12.40 -1.73
CA GLN A 180 5.75 -13.58 -1.23
C GLN A 180 4.27 -13.29 -0.96
N ILE A 181 3.98 -12.06 -0.50
CA ILE A 181 2.60 -11.60 -0.31
C ILE A 181 1.84 -11.59 -1.64
N VAL A 182 2.44 -11.00 -2.69
CA VAL A 182 1.83 -10.89 -4.02
C VAL A 182 1.59 -12.27 -4.62
N GLN A 183 2.54 -13.20 -4.47
CA GLN A 183 2.34 -14.60 -4.86
C GLN A 183 1.17 -15.26 -4.10
N GLY A 184 0.96 -14.89 -2.84
CA GLY A 184 -0.24 -15.26 -2.08
C GLY A 184 -1.53 -14.76 -2.72
N TRP A 185 -1.57 -13.51 -3.19
CA TRP A 185 -2.72 -12.94 -3.89
C TRP A 185 -3.04 -13.69 -5.19
N VAL A 186 -2.00 -14.02 -5.97
CA VAL A 186 -2.13 -14.81 -7.21
C VAL A 186 -2.79 -16.17 -6.95
N ASN A 187 -2.49 -16.80 -5.81
CA ASN A 187 -3.10 -18.07 -5.46
C ASN A 187 -4.57 -17.94 -5.04
N CYS A 188 -4.98 -16.79 -4.48
CA CYS A 188 -6.38 -16.53 -4.15
C CYS A 188 -7.24 -16.34 -5.40
N ASP A 189 -6.76 -15.63 -6.42
CA ASP A 189 -7.47 -15.39 -7.68
C ASP A 189 -7.83 -16.70 -8.39
N ARG A 190 -6.92 -17.68 -8.37
CA ARG A 190 -7.09 -18.98 -9.03
C ARG A 190 -8.16 -19.88 -8.38
N VAL A 191 -8.67 -19.49 -7.21
CA VAL A 191 -9.65 -20.27 -6.43
C VAL A 191 -11.05 -19.62 -6.47
N GLN A 192 -11.16 -18.36 -6.94
CA GLN A 192 -12.43 -17.66 -7.15
C GLN A 192 -13.07 -18.03 -8.50
#